data_AF-A0AAV0J6A1-F1
#
_entry.id   AF-A0AAV0J6A1-F1
#
_cell.length_a   1.000
_cell.length_b   1.000
_cell.length_c   1.000
_cell.angle_alpha   90.00
_cell.angle_beta   90.00
_cell.angle_gamma   90.00
#
_symmetry.space_group_name_H-M   'P 1'
#
loop_
_entity.id
_entity.type
_entity.pdbx_description
1 polymer ?
#
loop_
_entity_poly.entity_id
_entity_poly.type
_entity_poly.pdbx_seq_one_letter_code
_entity_poly.pdbx_strand_id
1 'polypeptide(L)' 'MKAMGEKRSGPRFEWHFGNVATWVSAALTDANTCVDGFAGKALNGRMKSGIEARFTNAAQFISNALALVNKYGGGH' A
#
# COMPACT_ATOMS: atom_id res chain seq x y z
N MET A 1 -13.32 3.44 -14.63
CA MET A 1 -12.92 2.04 -14.35
C MET A 1 -13.45 1.00 -15.36
N LYS A 2 -14.46 1.33 -16.19
CA LYS A 2 -15.04 0.42 -17.21
C LYS A 2 -14.04 0.03 -18.33
N ALA A 3 -13.12 0.92 -18.68
CA ALA A 3 -12.09 0.71 -19.71
C ALA A 3 -10.94 -0.24 -19.31
N MET A 4 -10.78 -0.56 -18.02
CA MET A 4 -9.80 -1.57 -17.58
C MET A 4 -10.30 -3.01 -17.76
N GLY A 5 -11.55 -3.22 -18.21
CA GLY A 5 -12.16 -4.54 -18.31
C GLY A 5 -11.75 -5.36 -19.53
N GLU A 6 -11.31 -4.71 -20.60
CA GLU A 6 -11.19 -5.36 -21.92
C GLU A 6 -9.83 -6.03 -22.18
N LYS A 7 -8.83 -5.77 -21.32
CA LYS A 7 -7.46 -6.32 -21.41
C LYS A 7 -6.91 -6.79 -20.05
N ARG A 8 -7.72 -7.52 -19.28
CA ARG A 8 -7.37 -8.04 -17.94
C ARG A 8 -6.53 -9.33 -17.94
N SER A 9 -6.08 -9.78 -19.09
CA SER A 9 -5.41 -11.08 -19.21
C SER A 9 -4.31 -11.00 -20.27
N GLY A 10 -3.18 -11.64 -19.98
CA GLY A 10 -2.04 -11.74 -20.86
C GLY A 10 -0.71 -11.41 -20.16
N PRO A 11 0.43 -11.94 -20.65
CA PRO A 11 1.71 -11.91 -19.92
C PRO A 11 2.19 -10.51 -19.54
N ARG A 12 1.93 -9.51 -20.39
CA ARG A 12 2.30 -8.11 -20.12
C ARG A 12 1.45 -7.50 -19.01
N PHE A 13 0.15 -7.77 -19.01
CA PHE A 13 -0.76 -7.30 -17.96
C PHE A 13 -0.36 -7.91 -16.62
N GLU A 14 -0.17 -9.23 -16.57
CA GLU A 14 0.27 -9.96 -15.38
C GLU A 14 1.62 -9.46 -14.86
N TRP A 15 2.61 -9.23 -15.74
CA TRP A 15 3.91 -8.71 -15.35
C TRP A 15 3.80 -7.30 -14.75
N HIS A 16 3.09 -6.37 -15.40
CA HIS A 16 2.91 -5.02 -14.84
C HIS A 16 2.16 -5.06 -13.51
N PHE A 17 1.12 -5.89 -13.42
CA PHE A 17 0.29 -5.96 -12.24
C PHE A 17 1.01 -6.62 -11.06
N GLY A 18 1.81 -7.65 -11.30
CA GLY A 18 2.69 -8.25 -10.29
C GLY A 18 3.71 -7.26 -9.74
N ASN A 19 4.30 -6.40 -10.58
CA ASN A 19 5.16 -5.31 -10.12
C ASN A 19 4.40 -4.31 -9.24
N VAL A 20 3.20 -3.89 -9.66
CA VAL A 20 2.37 -2.99 -8.85
C VAL A 20 2.03 -3.62 -7.49
N ALA A 21 1.66 -4.90 -7.45
CA ALA A 21 1.39 -5.62 -6.21
C ALA A 21 2.62 -5.66 -5.29
N THR A 22 3.80 -5.88 -5.85
CA THR A 22 5.07 -5.90 -5.11
C THR A 22 5.37 -4.52 -4.51
N TRP A 23 5.31 -3.46 -5.30
CA TRP A 23 5.61 -2.09 -4.84
C TRP A 23 4.60 -1.58 -3.81
N VAL A 24 3.30 -1.85 -4.02
CA VAL A 24 2.26 -1.43 -3.07
C VAL A 24 2.39 -2.19 -1.75
N SER A 25 2.73 -3.48 -1.78
CA SER A 25 2.98 -4.27 -0.55
C SER A 25 4.22 -3.79 0.20
N ALA A 26 5.28 -3.43 -0.52
CA ALA A 26 6.48 -2.84 0.07
C ALA A 26 6.16 -1.48 0.72
N ALA A 27 5.45 -0.59 0.02
CA ALA A 27 5.04 0.71 0.54
C ALA A 27 4.17 0.58 1.81
N LEU A 28 3.31 -0.43 1.89
CA LEU A 28 2.51 -0.69 3.10
C LEU A 28 3.40 -1.11 4.28
N THR A 29 4.37 -1.99 4.01
CA THR A 29 5.36 -2.41 5.01
C THR A 29 6.19 -1.23 5.50
N ASP A 30 6.68 -0.38 4.59
CA ASP A 30 7.46 0.82 4.93
C ASP A 30 6.63 1.81 5.77
N ALA A 31 5.36 1.99 5.44
CA ALA A 31 4.48 2.88 6.21
C ALA A 31 4.24 2.36 7.64
N ASN A 32 4.04 1.04 7.80
CA ASN A 32 3.86 0.42 9.12
C ASN A 32 5.14 0.47 9.95
N THR A 33 6.27 0.06 9.36
CA THR A 33 7.56 0.05 10.05
C THR A 33 8.06 1.46 10.40
N CYS A 34 7.69 2.48 9.61
CA CYS A 34 7.96 3.87 9.95
C CYS A 34 7.33 4.23 11.29
N VAL A 35 6.04 3.92 11.50
CA VAL A 35 5.33 4.15 12.77
C VAL A 35 6.00 3.41 13.93
N ASP A 36 6.36 2.15 13.72
CA ASP A 36 7.04 1.33 14.72
C ASP A 36 8.39 1.93 15.16
N GLY A 37 9.11 2.58 14.24
CA GLY A 37 10.35 3.30 14.52
C GLY A 37 10.19 4.47 15.49
N PHE A 38 8.98 5.04 15.62
CA PHE A 38 8.65 6.10 16.56
C PHE A 38 8.02 5.58 17.87
N ALA A 39 7.81 4.27 18.02
CA ALA A 39 7.17 3.69 19.21
C ALA A 39 8.01 3.89 20.50
N GLY A 40 9.31 4.17 20.38
CA GLY A 40 10.22 4.41 21.51
C GLY A 40 9.91 5.65 22.35
N LYS A 41 10.53 5.71 23.55
CA LYS A 41 10.36 6.82 24.52
C LYS A 41 11.15 8.09 24.16
N ALA A 42 12.09 8.00 23.21
CA ALA A 42 12.97 9.10 22.82
C ALA A 42 12.23 10.24 22.07
N LEU A 43 11.11 9.91 21.42
CA LEU A 43 10.23 10.87 20.75
C LEU A 43 8.87 10.80 21.44
N ASN A 44 8.46 11.87 22.11
CA ASN A 44 7.21 11.94 22.85
C ASN A 44 6.40 13.19 22.43
N GLY A 45 5.11 13.19 22.82
CA GLY A 45 4.22 14.33 22.63
C GLY A 45 3.72 14.52 21.19
N ARG A 46 3.43 15.78 20.85
CA ARG A 46 2.66 16.18 19.65
C ARG A 46 3.31 15.80 18.32
N MET A 47 4.65 15.75 18.28
CA MET A 47 5.38 15.39 17.06
C MET A 47 5.17 13.91 16.74
N LYS A 48 5.31 13.02 17.73
CA LYS A 48 5.07 11.59 17.58
C LYS A 48 3.63 11.33 17.11
N SER A 49 2.64 11.87 17.82
CA SER A 49 1.23 11.65 17.43
C SER A 49 0.90 12.21 16.05
N GLY A 50 1.52 13.33 15.65
CA GLY A 50 1.37 13.89 14.31
C GLY A 50 1.96 13.01 13.21
N ILE A 51 3.11 12.37 13.46
CA ILE A 51 3.74 11.43 12.53
C ILE A 51 2.92 10.14 12.45
N GLU A 52 2.56 9.56 13.59
CA GLU A 52 1.72 8.35 13.67
C GLU A 52 0.43 8.53 12.88
N ALA A 53 -0.32 9.61 13.13
CA ALA A 53 -1.58 9.87 12.42
C ALA A 53 -1.40 9.96 10.89
N ARG A 54 -0.32 10.59 10.42
CA ARG A 54 -0.03 10.71 8.98
C ARG A 54 0.30 9.37 8.35
N PHE A 55 1.16 8.58 8.99
CA PHE A 55 1.58 7.29 8.45
C PHE A 55 0.50 6.21 8.59
N THR A 56 -0.32 6.24 9.64
CA THR A 56 -1.52 5.37 9.73
C THR A 56 -2.50 5.67 8.60
N ASN A 57 -2.76 6.95 8.29
CA ASN A 57 -3.61 7.33 7.17
C ASN A 57 -3.01 6.88 5.83
N ALA A 58 -1.70 7.01 5.64
CA ALA A 58 -1.01 6.53 4.46
C ALA A 58 -1.12 4.99 4.34
N ALA A 59 -0.87 4.25 5.41
CA ALA A 59 -1.01 2.80 5.45
C ALA A 59 -2.44 2.36 5.09
N GLN A 60 -3.47 3.05 5.59
CA GLN A 60 -4.85 2.76 5.24
C GLN A 60 -5.14 3.00 3.74
N PHE A 61 -4.63 4.11 3.19
CA PHE A 61 -4.76 4.40 1.75
C PHE A 61 -4.06 3.34 0.89
N ILE A 62 -2.83 2.95 1.26
CA ILE A 62 -2.05 1.92 0.56
C ILE A 62 -2.73 0.56 0.67
N SER A 63 -3.29 0.21 1.84
CA SER A 63 -4.06 -1.02 2.03
C SER A 63 -5.30 -1.08 1.14
N ASN A 64 -6.04 0.02 1.02
CA ASN A 64 -7.16 0.12 0.08
C ASN A 64 -6.70 -0.04 -1.38
N ALA A 65 -5.57 0.57 -1.74
CA ALA A 65 -4.98 0.39 -3.07
C ALA A 65 -4.55 -1.07 -3.31
N LEU A 66 -3.93 -1.72 -2.32
CA LEU A 66 -3.54 -3.13 -2.39
C LEU A 66 -4.75 -4.05 -2.57
N ALA A 67 -5.87 -3.75 -1.91
CA ALA A 67 -7.12 -4.49 -2.09
C ALA A 67 -7.66 -4.37 -3.52
N LEU A 68 -7.61 -3.17 -4.11
CA LEU A 68 -7.98 -2.96 -5.51
C LEU A 68 -7.02 -3.69 -6.45
N VAL A 69 -5.72 -3.63 -6.16
CA VAL A 69 -4.69 -4.36 -6.89
C VAL A 69 -5.04 -5.86 -6.87
N ASN A 70 -5.12 -6.48 -5.70
CA ASN A 70 -5.44 -7.92 -5.60
C ASN A 70 -6.75 -8.30 -6.31
N LYS A 71 -7.79 -7.44 -6.25
CA LYS A 71 -9.07 -7.67 -6.92
C LYS A 71 -8.99 -7.66 -8.45
N TYR A 72 -8.08 -6.87 -9.04
CA TYR A 72 -7.98 -6.69 -10.49
C TYR A 72 -6.76 -7.34 -11.13
N GLY A 73 -5.81 -7.83 -10.33
CA GLY A 73 -4.58 -8.48 -10.77
C GLY A 73 -4.58 -9.99 -10.69
N GLY A 74 -5.33 -10.54 -9.73
CA GLY A 74 -5.57 -11.97 -9.66
C GLY A 74 -6.71 -12.32 -10.61
N GLY A 75 -6.39 -12.97 -11.73
CA GLY A 75 -7.39 -13.72 -12.46
C GLY A 75 -7.89 -14.86 -11.56
N HIS A 76 -9.18 -14.85 -11.23
CA HIS A 76 -9.94 -16.09 -11.13
C HIS A 76 -10.60 -16.31 -12.49
#